data_AF-A0A352DBS5-F1
#
_entry.id   AF-A0A352DBS5-F1
#
_cell.length_a   1.000
_cell.length_b   1.000
_cell.length_c   1.000
_cell.angle_alpha   90.00
_cell.angle_beta   90.00
_cell.angle_gamma   90.00
#
_symmetry.space_group_name_H-M   'P 1'
#
loop_
_entity.id
_entity.type
_entity.pdbx_description
1 polymer ?
#
loop_
_entity_poly.entity_id
_entity_poly.type
_entity_poly.pdbx_seq_one_letter_code
_entity_poly.pdbx_strand_id
1 'polypeptide(L)'
;MDAGWQYKTPVKGLGLGFAVQNLGPKMQFLDEGSALPLTARAGAGYMLLDNVLLSVDVSRQVNEKKTVFSFGSEYAVFDTLFMRAGYLAGAAAGVSGVADAGGFKAGFGFKLRGMALDYAVTPFGDIGKTHRLSLGAAF
;
A
#
# COMPACT_ATOMS: atom_id res chain seq x y z
N MET A 1 19.10 -2.05 -4.82
CA MET A 1 18.46 -2.90 -5.84
C MET A 1 17.15 -3.40 -5.29
N ASP A 2 16.15 -3.53 -6.16
CA ASP A 2 14.83 -4.03 -5.78
C ASP A 2 14.49 -5.23 -6.66
N ALA A 3 13.88 -6.26 -6.07
CA ALA A 3 13.45 -7.46 -6.76
C ALA A 3 11.99 -7.77 -6.41
N GLY A 4 11.19 -8.14 -7.40
CA GLY A 4 9.78 -8.45 -7.24
C GLY A 4 9.37 -9.68 -8.03
N TRP A 5 8.46 -10.45 -7.47
CA TRP A 5 7.84 -11.61 -8.09
C TRP A 5 6.33 -11.54 -7.91
N GLN A 6 5.61 -11.82 -8.99
CA GLN A 6 4.16 -11.95 -8.98
C GLN A 6 3.78 -13.31 -9.55
N TYR A 7 2.81 -13.96 -8.90
CA TYR A 7 2.31 -15.26 -9.30
C TYR A 7 0.78 -15.23 -9.37
N LYS A 8 0.25 -15.53 -10.56
CA LYS A 8 -1.19 -15.74 -10.75
C LYS A 8 -1.49 -17.19 -10.37
N THR A 9 -2.30 -17.37 -9.36
CA THR A 9 -2.69 -18.71 -8.93
C THR A 9 -3.68 -19.32 -9.94
N PRO A 10 -3.84 -20.66 -9.97
CA PRO A 10 -4.87 -21.31 -10.79
C PRO A 10 -6.31 -20.95 -10.35
N VAL A 11 -6.49 -20.33 -9.18
CA VAL A 11 -7.79 -19.82 -8.72
C VAL A 11 -8.10 -18.52 -9.45
N LYS A 12 -9.23 -18.47 -10.17
CA LYS A 12 -9.66 -17.28 -10.92
C LYS A 12 -9.74 -16.07 -9.98
N GLY A 13 -9.06 -15.00 -10.35
CA GLY A 13 -9.07 -13.74 -9.60
C GLY A 13 -8.09 -13.65 -8.42
N LEU A 14 -7.35 -14.71 -8.07
CA LEU A 14 -6.38 -14.69 -6.98
C LEU A 14 -4.94 -14.53 -7.50
N GLY A 15 -4.28 -13.46 -7.08
CA GLY A 15 -2.87 -13.17 -7.34
C GLY A 15 -2.07 -13.08 -6.05
N LEU A 16 -0.84 -13.55 -6.08
CA LEU A 16 0.14 -13.40 -5.00
C LEU A 16 1.31 -12.56 -5.50
N GLY A 17 1.85 -11.74 -4.62
CA GLY A 17 2.99 -10.87 -4.89
C GLY A 17 4.00 -10.93 -3.76
N PHE A 18 5.27 -10.89 -4.11
CA PHE A 18 6.37 -10.77 -3.18
C PHE A 18 7.39 -9.77 -3.73
N ALA A 19 7.90 -8.89 -2.89
CA ALA A 19 8.91 -7.92 -3.27
C ALA A 19 9.91 -7.72 -2.14
N VAL A 20 11.17 -7.54 -2.50
CA VAL A 20 12.24 -7.11 -1.58
C VAL A 20 12.85 -5.86 -2.16
N GLN A 21 12.80 -4.78 -1.38
CA GLN A 21 13.24 -3.45 -1.75
C GLN A 21 14.45 -3.05 -0.89
N ASN A 22 15.29 -2.19 -1.45
CA ASN A 22 16.51 -1.68 -0.83
C ASN A 22 17.55 -2.75 -0.49
N LEU A 23 17.70 -3.78 -1.34
CA LEU A 23 18.85 -4.68 -1.32
C LEU A 23 20.09 -3.91 -1.78
N GLY A 24 20.90 -3.45 -0.83
CA GLY A 24 22.13 -2.71 -1.11
C GLY A 24 23.15 -2.81 0.02
N PRO A 25 24.45 -2.64 -0.29
CA PRO A 25 25.51 -2.65 0.72
C PRO A 25 25.31 -1.49 1.71
N LYS A 26 25.71 -1.71 2.97
CA LYS A 26 25.70 -0.67 4.01
C LYS A 26 26.59 0.50 3.55
N MET A 27 26.04 1.71 3.49
CA MET A 27 26.85 2.91 3.30
C MET A 27 27.61 3.17 4.61
N GLN A 28 28.94 3.00 4.60
CA GLN A 28 29.79 3.44 5.70
C GLN A 28 29.99 4.95 5.58
N PHE A 29 29.32 5.72 6.43
CA PHE A 29 29.74 7.09 6.72
C PHE A 29 30.44 7.06 8.08
N LEU A 30 31.78 7.22 8.04
CA LEU A 30 32.64 7.66 9.16
C LEU A 30 32.34 7.03 10.55
N ASP A 31 32.47 5.70 10.66
CA ASP A 31 32.35 4.90 11.90
C ASP A 31 30.95 4.56 12.46
N GLU A 32 29.84 5.02 11.87
CA GLU A 32 28.48 4.55 12.21
C GLU A 32 27.70 4.13 10.95
N GLY A 33 27.85 2.86 10.56
CA GLY A 33 27.21 2.30 9.36
C GLY A 33 25.69 2.22 9.48
N SER A 34 24.98 3.23 8.96
CA SER A 34 23.52 3.20 8.83
C SER A 34 23.10 2.27 7.67
N ALA A 35 22.50 1.14 8.01
CA ALA A 35 22.04 0.16 7.03
C ALA A 35 20.75 0.63 6.33
N LEU A 36 20.70 0.56 4.99
CA LEU A 36 19.48 0.87 4.24
C LEU A 36 18.29 0.06 4.75
N PRO A 37 17.09 0.64 4.93
CA PRO A 37 15.91 -0.06 5.42
C PRO A 37 15.46 -1.13 4.41
N LEU A 38 16.05 -2.32 4.55
CA LEU A 38 15.69 -3.52 3.80
C LEU A 38 14.23 -3.83 4.11
N THR A 39 13.39 -3.77 3.08
CA THR A 39 11.95 -3.95 3.22
C THR A 39 11.52 -5.16 2.41
N ALA A 40 10.98 -6.17 3.10
CA ALA A 40 10.35 -7.31 2.45
C ALA A 40 8.83 -7.11 2.50
N ARG A 41 8.15 -7.26 1.36
CA ARG A 41 6.70 -7.19 1.24
C ARG A 41 6.18 -8.47 0.62
N ALA A 42 5.10 -9.01 1.19
CA ALA A 42 4.30 -10.07 0.61
C ALA A 42 2.85 -9.61 0.58
N GLY A 43 2.12 -9.96 -0.48
CA GLY A 43 0.74 -9.54 -0.64
C GLY A 43 -0.08 -10.53 -1.45
N ALA A 44 -1.39 -10.46 -1.27
CA ALA A 44 -2.36 -11.23 -2.01
C ALA A 44 -3.50 -10.29 -2.45
N GLY A 45 -3.96 -10.46 -3.68
CA GLY A 45 -5.12 -9.78 -4.23
C GLY A 45 -6.14 -10.79 -4.70
N TYR A 46 -7.40 -10.61 -4.34
CA TYR A 46 -8.51 -11.45 -4.76
C TYR A 46 -9.63 -10.62 -5.39
N MET A 47 -9.91 -10.90 -6.65
CA MET A 47 -11.00 -10.32 -7.41
C MET A 47 -12.28 -11.12 -7.11
N LEU A 48 -13.07 -10.61 -6.16
CA LEU A 48 -14.28 -11.26 -5.67
C LEU A 48 -15.40 -11.19 -6.72
N LEU A 49 -15.53 -10.04 -7.37
CA LEU A 49 -16.39 -9.80 -8.52
C LEU A 49 -15.58 -9.06 -9.59
N ASP A 50 -16.10 -8.98 -10.82
CA ASP A 50 -15.44 -8.24 -11.90
C ASP A 50 -15.23 -6.75 -11.57
N ASN A 51 -15.92 -6.24 -10.56
CA ASN A 51 -15.84 -4.87 -10.06
C ASN A 51 -15.40 -4.74 -8.59
N VAL A 52 -15.07 -5.83 -7.89
CA VAL A 52 -14.61 -5.79 -6.48
C VAL A 52 -13.27 -6.52 -6.35
N LEU A 53 -12.23 -5.78 -5.96
CA LEU A 53 -10.92 -6.32 -5.63
C LEU A 53 -10.66 -6.16 -4.13
N LEU A 54 -10.23 -7.23 -3.48
CA LEU A 54 -9.73 -7.22 -2.12
C LEU A 54 -8.22 -7.42 -2.16
N SER A 55 -7.48 -6.73 -1.30
CA SER A 55 -6.05 -6.89 -1.16
C SER A 55 -5.62 -6.95 0.30
N VAL A 56 -4.61 -7.77 0.55
CA VAL A 56 -3.94 -7.88 1.84
C VAL A 56 -2.45 -7.82 1.57
N ASP A 57 -1.73 -7.00 2.32
CA ASP A 57 -0.29 -6.88 2.22
C ASP A 57 0.34 -6.92 3.61
N VAL A 58 1.49 -7.57 3.71
CA VAL A 58 2.36 -7.51 4.88
C VAL A 58 3.72 -7.00 4.42
N SER A 59 4.21 -5.95 5.07
CA SER A 59 5.55 -5.44 4.85
C SER A 59 6.33 -5.45 6.15
N ARG A 60 7.54 -6.00 6.10
CA ARG A 60 8.46 -6.07 7.22
C ARG A 60 9.73 -5.30 6.87
N GLN A 61 10.01 -4.28 7.66
CA GLN A 61 11.30 -3.59 7.65
C GLN A 61 12.25 -4.38 8.53
N VAL A 62 13.27 -4.99 7.92
CA VAL A 62 14.17 -5.93 8.60
C VAL A 62 15.06 -5.21 9.62
N ASN A 63 15.55 -4.01 9.28
CA ASN A 63 16.44 -3.25 10.16
C ASN A 63 15.70 -2.59 11.33
N GLU A 64 14.49 -2.08 11.09
CA GLU A 64 13.68 -1.39 12.12
C GLU A 64 12.78 -2.35 12.92
N LYS A 65 12.80 -3.66 12.59
CA LYS A 65 11.91 -4.70 13.15
C LYS A 65 10.43 -4.33 13.14
N LYS A 66 10.04 -3.41 12.24
CA LYS A 66 8.66 -2.94 12.12
C LYS A 66 7.91 -3.81 11.12
N THR A 67 6.78 -4.35 11.56
CA THR A 67 5.87 -5.11 10.71
C THR A 67 4.59 -4.31 10.55
N VAL A 68 4.22 -4.07 9.30
CA VAL A 68 3.01 -3.35 8.92
C VAL A 68 2.13 -4.31 8.12
N PHE A 69 0.89 -4.43 8.54
CA PHE A 69 -0.16 -5.12 7.82
C PHE A 69 -1.06 -4.08 7.16
N SER A 70 -1.44 -4.33 5.92
CA SER A 70 -2.34 -3.47 5.17
C SER A 70 -3.45 -4.33 4.60
N PHE A 71 -4.67 -3.80 4.66
CA PHE A 71 -5.84 -4.36 4.04
C PHE A 71 -6.44 -3.30 3.12
N GLY A 72 -6.92 -3.71 1.95
CA GLY A 72 -7.49 -2.83 0.96
C GLY A 72 -8.70 -3.46 0.29
N SER A 73 -9.62 -2.61 -0.13
CA SER A 73 -10.68 -2.96 -1.05
C SER A 73 -10.83 -1.88 -2.10
N GLU A 74 -11.03 -2.30 -3.33
CA GLU A 74 -11.34 -1.46 -4.47
C GLU A 74 -12.66 -1.91 -5.07
N TYR A 75 -13.53 -0.95 -5.33
CA TYR A 75 -14.82 -1.14 -5.95
C TYR A 75 -14.97 -0.24 -7.17
N ALA A 76 -15.10 -0.83 -8.36
CA ALA A 76 -15.40 -0.13 -9.59
C ALA A 76 -16.91 0.02 -9.74
N VAL A 77 -17.44 1.25 -9.59
CA VAL A 77 -18.88 1.49 -9.82
C VAL A 77 -19.17 1.43 -11.32
N PHE A 78 -18.28 2.04 -12.10
CA PHE A 78 -18.30 2.05 -13.57
C PHE A 78 -16.84 1.96 -14.06
N ASP A 79 -16.62 1.72 -15.34
CA ASP A 79 -15.27 1.76 -15.96
C ASP A 79 -14.58 3.13 -15.83
N THR A 80 -15.32 4.12 -15.36
CA THR A 80 -14.88 5.49 -15.14
C THR A 80 -14.70 5.83 -13.66
N LEU A 81 -15.39 5.18 -12.72
CA LEU A 81 -15.38 5.55 -11.29
C LEU A 81 -14.96 4.38 -10.40
N PHE A 82 -13.91 4.60 -9.63
CA PHE A 82 -13.33 3.64 -8.70
C PHE A 82 -13.40 4.19 -7.28
N MET A 83 -13.89 3.41 -6.34
CA MET A 83 -13.85 3.72 -4.92
C MET A 83 -12.86 2.79 -4.24
N ARG A 84 -12.07 3.33 -3.31
CA ARG A 84 -11.04 2.59 -2.61
C ARG A 84 -11.16 2.84 -1.12
N ALA A 85 -11.07 1.77 -0.35
CA ALA A 85 -10.94 1.84 1.10
C ALA A 85 -9.76 0.98 1.52
N GLY A 86 -9.10 1.35 2.61
CA GLY A 86 -7.98 0.60 3.13
C GLY A 86 -7.74 0.88 4.59
N TYR A 87 -7.09 -0.07 5.24
CA TYR A 87 -6.69 0.02 6.63
C TYR A 87 -5.25 -0.43 6.76
N LEU A 88 -4.43 0.37 7.42
CA LEU A 88 -3.04 0.08 7.68
C LEU A 88 -2.83 -0.14 9.18
N ALA A 89 -2.61 -1.40 9.56
CA ALA A 89 -2.33 -1.84 10.92
C ALA A 89 -0.82 -1.94 11.14
N GLY A 90 -0.27 -1.21 12.11
CA GLY A 90 1.15 -1.33 12.50
C GLY A 90 2.06 -0.17 12.11
N ALA A 91 1.54 0.94 11.57
CA ALA A 91 2.32 2.18 11.49
C ALA A 91 2.68 2.74 12.89
N ALA A 92 1.94 2.35 13.93
CA ALA A 92 2.12 2.80 15.31
C ALA A 92 3.07 1.89 16.12
N ALA A 93 4.31 1.72 15.68
CA ALA A 93 5.39 1.27 16.57
C ALA A 93 5.89 2.47 17.41
N GLY A 94 4.97 3.10 18.15
CA GLY A 94 5.21 4.31 18.93
C GLY A 94 3.99 4.82 19.70
N VAL A 95 2.78 4.36 19.38
CA VAL A 95 1.58 4.66 20.18
C VAL A 95 0.86 3.34 20.44
N SER A 96 1.13 2.80 21.63
CA SER A 96 0.41 1.69 22.23
C SER A 96 -1.04 2.12 22.48
N GLY A 97 -1.90 1.95 21.48
CA GLY A 97 -3.30 2.31 21.59
C GLY A 97 -4.15 1.62 20.54
N VAL A 98 -5.06 0.78 21.00
CA VAL A 98 -6.11 0.09 20.23
C VAL A 98 -7.16 1.10 19.66
N ALA A 99 -6.82 2.39 19.59
CA ALA A 99 -7.74 3.50 19.35
C ALA A 99 -7.27 4.51 18.30
N ASP A 100 -6.25 4.19 17.48
CA ASP A 100 -5.80 5.12 16.45
C ASP A 100 -6.52 4.85 15.12
N ALA A 101 -7.62 5.57 14.89
CA ALA A 101 -8.32 5.63 13.60
C ALA A 101 -7.42 6.16 12.45
N GLY A 102 -6.17 6.54 12.74
CA GLY A 102 -5.16 7.02 11.79
C GLY A 102 -4.73 6.02 10.70
N GLY A 103 -5.10 4.73 10.83
CA GLY A 103 -4.81 3.70 9.83
C GLY A 103 -5.80 3.65 8.67
N PHE A 104 -6.99 4.23 8.82
CA PHE A 104 -8.03 4.15 7.79
C PHE A 104 -7.76 5.13 6.64
N LYS A 105 -8.03 4.69 5.42
CA LYS A 105 -7.85 5.45 4.18
C LYS A 105 -9.06 5.22 3.30
N ALA A 106 -9.57 6.29 2.71
CA ALA A 106 -10.62 6.20 1.71
C ALA A 106 -10.27 7.10 0.53
N GLY A 107 -10.68 6.72 -0.66
CA GLY A 107 -10.46 7.52 -1.85
C GLY A 107 -11.40 7.13 -2.95
N PHE A 108 -11.47 8.00 -3.95
CA PHE A 108 -12.15 7.71 -5.20
C PHE A 108 -11.27 8.18 -6.36
N GLY A 109 -11.35 7.48 -7.47
CA GLY A 109 -10.63 7.76 -8.69
C GLY A 109 -11.58 7.83 -9.87
N PHE A 110 -11.30 8.72 -10.79
CA PHE A 110 -12.02 8.89 -12.03
C PHE A 110 -11.08 8.69 -13.21
N LYS A 111 -11.47 7.86 -14.19
CA LYS A 111 -10.66 7.54 -15.36
C LYS A 111 -11.42 7.82 -16.63
N LEU A 112 -10.94 8.75 -17.46
CA LEU A 112 -11.60 9.16 -18.69
C LEU A 112 -10.60 9.23 -19.85
N ARG A 113 -10.72 8.32 -20.84
CA ARG A 113 -10.01 8.33 -22.14
C ARG A 113 -8.54 8.79 -22.09
N GLY A 114 -7.75 8.17 -21.21
CA GLY A 114 -6.32 8.45 -21.06
C GLY A 114 -5.98 9.39 -19.91
N MET A 115 -6.96 10.06 -19.29
CA MET A 115 -6.77 10.84 -18.07
C MET A 115 -7.24 10.04 -16.85
N ALA A 116 -6.50 10.16 -15.74
CA ALA A 116 -6.86 9.62 -14.44
C ALA A 116 -6.75 10.73 -13.38
N LEU A 117 -7.80 10.88 -12.58
CA LEU A 117 -7.84 11.77 -11.43
C LEU A 117 -8.10 10.91 -10.20
N ASP A 118 -7.19 10.89 -9.24
CA ASP A 118 -7.37 10.15 -7.99
C ASP A 118 -7.39 11.12 -6.81
N TYR A 119 -8.39 10.98 -5.96
CA TYR A 119 -8.52 11.72 -4.72
C TYR A 119 -8.56 10.76 -3.55
N ALA A 120 -7.63 10.93 -2.61
CA ALA A 120 -7.56 10.11 -1.41
C ALA A 120 -7.56 11.00 -0.16
N VAL A 121 -8.32 10.57 0.84
CA VAL A 121 -8.32 11.16 2.17
C VAL A 121 -7.78 10.13 3.16
N THR A 122 -6.83 10.56 3.98
CA THR A 122 -6.37 9.81 5.14
C THR A 122 -6.64 10.66 6.38
N PRO A 123 -7.59 10.30 7.26
CA PRO A 123 -7.62 10.84 8.60
C PRO A 123 -6.33 10.44 9.31
N PHE A 124 -5.49 11.42 9.67
CA PHE A 124 -4.33 11.20 10.53
C PHE A 124 -4.70 11.68 11.94
N GLY A 125 -5.27 10.78 12.77
CA GLY A 125 -5.53 10.98 14.20
C GLY A 125 -5.63 12.44 14.67
N ASP A 126 -4.73 12.83 15.59
CA ASP A 126 -4.69 14.16 16.23
C ASP A 126 -4.10 15.30 15.36
N ILE A 127 -3.52 14.99 14.19
CA ILE A 127 -2.80 15.96 13.34
C ILE A 127 -3.59 16.43 12.12
N GLY A 128 -4.83 15.95 11.95
CA GLY A 128 -5.78 16.44 10.95
C GLY A 128 -5.99 15.53 9.74
N LYS A 129 -6.79 15.99 8.77
CA LYS A 129 -7.13 15.23 7.57
C LYS A 129 -6.13 15.54 6.45
N THR A 130 -5.44 14.54 5.94
CA THR A 130 -4.56 14.69 4.78
C THR A 130 -5.33 14.37 3.50
N HIS A 131 -5.40 15.36 2.61
CA HIS A 131 -6.00 15.23 1.28
C HIS A 131 -4.88 15.08 0.25
N ARG A 132 -4.93 14.02 -0.55
CA ARG A 132 -3.99 13.76 -1.64
C ARG A 132 -4.75 13.76 -2.95
N LEU A 133 -4.33 14.64 -3.86
CA LEU A 133 -4.83 14.71 -5.23
C LEU A 133 -3.72 14.28 -6.18
N SER A 134 -4.03 13.34 -7.07
CA SER A 134 -3.13 12.81 -8.08
C SER A 134 -3.77 12.95 -9.45
N LEU A 135 -2.97 13.35 -10.44
CA LEU A 135 -3.35 13.50 -11.83
C LEU A 135 -2.41 12.66 -12.70
N GLY A 136 -2.98 11.84 -13.57
CA GLY A 136 -2.25 11.03 -14.52
C GLY A 136 -2.79 11.22 -15.94
N ALA A 137 -1.90 11.25 -16.91
CA ALA A 137 -2.24 11.25 -18.32
C ALA A 137 -1.44 10.14 -19.02
N ALA A 138 -2.13 9.34 -19.82
CA ALA A 138 -1.59 8.28 -20.67
C ALA A 138 -1.85 8.65 -22.13
N PHE A 139 -0.80 8.57 -22.94
CA PHE A 139 -0.75 8.91 -24.36
C PHE A 139 -0.42 7.68 -25.21
#